data_AF-A0A2S7JDD1-F1
#
_entry.id   AF-A0A2S7JDD1-F1
#
_cell.length_a   1.000
_cell.length_b   1.000
_cell.length_c   1.000
_cell.angle_alpha   90.00
_cell.angle_beta   90.00
_cell.angle_gamma   90.00
#
_symmetry.space_group_name_H-M   'P 1'
#
loop_
_entity.id
_entity.type
_entity.pdbx_description
1 polymer ?
#
loop_
_entity_poly.entity_id
_entity_poly.type
_entity_poly.pdbx_seq_one_letter_code
_entity_poly.pdbx_strand_id
1 'polypeptide(L)'
;MHAFDALMDTLIAAPQARKPAVEQMILDTFQRRKAVLALDMSGFTLTVRRDGILAYLCQIRRMHKITRPLVLAHHGEVVKNEADNLLAVFDDVADAVAAALAMVNAAQVEGHAPLLAFSVGIDVGDILLLEAVDCFGDAVNLAYKLGEDIARPGEVLVTQRVRELLGDPAGLGFQPMQVSISGMEVTTYTVTPTP
;
A
#
# COMPACT_ATOMS: atom_id res chain seq x y z
N MET A 1 15.63 -11.28 -5.22
CA MET A 1 15.73 -12.20 -4.06
C MET A 1 17.18 -12.62 -3.80
N HIS A 2 17.79 -13.49 -4.60
CA HIS A 2 19.16 -14.01 -4.33
C HIS A 2 20.26 -12.98 -4.00
N ALA A 3 20.32 -11.85 -4.71
CA ALA A 3 21.33 -10.82 -4.43
C ALA A 3 21.12 -10.10 -3.09
N PHE A 4 19.86 -9.88 -2.71
CA PHE A 4 19.51 -9.28 -1.43
C PHE A 4 19.85 -10.22 -0.27
N ASP A 5 19.44 -11.49 -0.38
CA ASP A 5 19.69 -12.50 0.64
C ASP A 5 21.20 -12.68 0.88
N ALA A 6 22.01 -12.72 -0.18
CA ALA A 6 23.46 -12.82 -0.07
C ALA A 6 24.11 -11.63 0.66
N LEU A 7 23.59 -10.41 0.45
CA LEU A 7 24.07 -9.22 1.15
C LEU A 7 23.60 -9.21 2.62
N MET A 8 22.39 -9.69 2.90
CA MET A 8 21.90 -9.88 4.26
C MET A 8 22.74 -10.91 5.03
N ASP A 9 23.04 -12.06 4.42
CA ASP A 9 23.92 -13.08 4.99
C ASP A 9 25.31 -12.51 5.28
N THR A 10 25.83 -11.68 4.35
CA THR A 10 27.11 -10.98 4.53
C THR A 10 27.05 -10.01 5.71
N LEU A 11 25.96 -9.24 5.86
CA LEU A 11 25.77 -8.31 6.96
C LEU A 11 25.68 -9.03 8.31
N ILE A 12 24.96 -10.15 8.37
CA ILE A 12 24.80 -11.00 9.56
C ILE A 12 26.16 -11.56 10.00
N ALA A 13 26.97 -12.05 9.06
CA ALA A 13 28.28 -12.63 9.36
C ALA A 13 29.40 -11.60 9.57
N ALA A 14 29.19 -10.32 9.19
CA ALA A 14 30.23 -9.30 9.24
C ALA A 14 30.61 -8.92 10.69
N PRO A 15 31.92 -8.74 10.98
CA PRO A 15 32.36 -8.10 12.22
C PRO A 15 31.77 -6.70 12.35
N GLN A 16 31.56 -6.22 13.58
CA GLN A 16 30.90 -4.94 13.84
C GLN A 16 31.56 -3.75 13.11
N ALA A 17 32.89 -3.77 12.94
CA ALA A 17 33.62 -2.73 12.21
C ALA A 17 33.34 -2.70 10.70
N ARG A 18 32.87 -3.80 10.10
CA ARG A 18 32.56 -3.92 8.67
C ARG A 18 31.07 -3.72 8.36
N LYS A 19 30.18 -3.87 9.35
CA LYS A 19 28.73 -3.71 9.15
C LYS A 19 28.32 -2.40 8.47
N PRO A 20 28.84 -1.22 8.86
CA PRO A 20 28.43 0.03 8.22
C PRO A 20 28.68 0.06 6.71
N ALA A 21 29.78 -0.55 6.24
CA ALA A 21 30.07 -0.62 4.81
C ALA A 21 29.11 -1.54 4.06
N VAL A 22 28.72 -2.67 4.67
CA VAL A 22 27.76 -3.61 4.06
C VAL A 22 26.35 -3.02 4.08
N GLU A 23 25.96 -2.34 5.16
CA GLU A 23 24.70 -1.58 5.25
C GLU A 23 24.62 -0.54 4.13
N GLN A 24 25.67 0.26 3.95
CA GLN A 24 25.70 1.26 2.87
C GLN A 24 25.56 0.60 1.49
N MET A 25 26.23 -0.54 1.24
CA MET A 25 26.07 -1.28 -0.02
C MET A 25 24.63 -1.75 -0.26
N ILE A 26 23.94 -2.22 0.78
CA ILE A 26 22.53 -2.63 0.70
C ILE A 26 21.66 -1.41 0.38
N LEU A 27 21.86 -0.30 1.08
CA LEU A 27 21.12 0.94 0.88
C LEU A 27 21.32 1.48 -0.55
N ASP A 28 22.57 1.60 -1.01
CA ASP A 28 22.86 2.08 -2.37
C ASP A 28 22.22 1.20 -3.44
N THR A 29 22.14 -0.11 -3.20
CA THR A 29 21.59 -1.07 -4.17
C THR A 29 20.06 -1.03 -4.19
N PHE A 30 19.41 -1.07 -3.03
CA PHE A 30 17.97 -1.36 -2.92
C PHE A 30 17.12 -0.21 -2.36
N GLN A 31 17.71 0.80 -1.74
CA GLN A 31 16.94 1.90 -1.17
C GLN A 31 16.38 2.78 -2.28
N ARG A 32 15.07 2.98 -2.25
CA ARG A 32 14.35 3.88 -3.15
C ARG A 32 13.36 4.69 -2.33
N ARG A 33 13.19 5.97 -2.67
CA ARG A 33 12.08 6.76 -2.13
C ARG A 33 10.86 6.53 -3.01
N LYS A 34 9.80 5.97 -2.45
CA LYS A 34 8.56 5.64 -3.19
C LYS A 34 7.34 5.98 -2.34
N ALA A 35 6.23 6.31 -3.01
CA ALA A 35 4.91 6.23 -2.40
C ALA A 35 4.46 4.76 -2.40
N VAL A 36 3.99 4.28 -1.27
CA VAL A 36 3.56 2.90 -1.04
C VAL A 36 2.05 2.89 -0.83
N LEU A 37 1.35 2.08 -1.60
CA LEU A 37 -0.09 1.86 -1.51
C LEU A 37 -0.32 0.43 -1.06
N ALA A 38 -1.00 0.26 0.07
CA ALA A 38 -1.49 -1.03 0.56
C ALA A 38 -3.02 -1.04 0.51
N LEU A 39 -3.58 -2.03 -0.17
CA LEU A 39 -5.01 -2.28 -0.24
C LEU A 39 -5.30 -3.59 0.47
N ASP A 40 -6.33 -3.59 1.32
CA ASP A 40 -6.82 -4.79 2.03
C ASP A 40 -8.32 -4.99 1.77
N MET A 41 -8.75 -6.23 1.49
CA MET A 41 -10.17 -6.53 1.30
C MET A 41 -10.84 -6.91 2.62
N SER A 42 -12.03 -6.38 2.84
CA SER A 42 -12.83 -6.71 4.01
C SER A 42 -13.77 -7.91 3.76
N GLY A 43 -14.22 -8.52 4.85
CA GLY A 43 -15.36 -9.45 4.80
C GLY A 43 -15.03 -10.91 4.50
N PHE A 44 -13.77 -11.34 4.63
CA PHE A 44 -13.34 -12.75 4.52
C PHE A 44 -14.26 -13.68 5.32
N THR A 45 -14.29 -13.53 6.65
CA THR A 45 -14.99 -14.45 7.55
C THR A 45 -16.48 -14.54 7.24
N LEU A 46 -17.12 -13.41 6.96
CA LEU A 46 -18.54 -13.35 6.66
C LEU A 46 -18.85 -14.02 5.32
N THR A 47 -18.10 -13.72 4.27
CA THR A 47 -18.30 -14.29 2.93
C THR A 47 -18.05 -15.79 2.94
N VAL A 48 -16.96 -16.26 3.55
CA VAL A 48 -16.63 -17.69 3.60
C VAL A 48 -17.70 -18.47 4.36
N ARG A 49 -18.23 -17.93 5.46
CA ARG A 49 -19.31 -18.58 6.22
C ARG A 49 -20.64 -18.62 5.48
N ARG A 50 -20.96 -17.56 4.71
CA ARG A 50 -22.25 -17.43 4.01
C ARG A 50 -22.26 -18.15 2.66
N ASP A 51 -21.21 -17.96 1.87
CA ASP A 51 -21.15 -18.30 0.45
C ASP A 51 -20.03 -19.31 0.11
N GLY A 52 -19.21 -19.68 1.09
CA GLY A 52 -18.10 -20.63 0.93
C GLY A 52 -16.80 -19.99 0.41
N ILE A 53 -15.71 -20.75 0.50
CA ILE A 53 -14.36 -20.27 0.16
C ILE A 53 -14.20 -19.85 -1.31
N LEU A 54 -14.86 -20.56 -2.24
CA LEU A 54 -14.76 -20.24 -3.67
C LEU A 54 -15.37 -18.87 -4.00
N ALA A 55 -16.44 -18.47 -3.30
CA ALA A 55 -17.03 -17.15 -3.49
C ALA A 55 -16.05 -16.03 -3.12
N TYR A 56 -15.32 -16.20 -2.01
CA TYR A 56 -14.32 -15.23 -1.59
C TYR A 56 -13.10 -15.19 -2.53
N LEU A 57 -12.60 -16.35 -2.98
CA LEU A 57 -11.51 -16.41 -3.97
C LEU A 57 -11.90 -15.75 -5.30
N CYS A 58 -13.16 -15.84 -5.71
CA CYS A 58 -13.68 -15.09 -6.85
C CYS A 58 -13.62 -13.57 -6.60
N GLN A 59 -13.97 -13.09 -5.41
CA GLN A 59 -13.86 -11.67 -5.07
C GLN A 59 -12.41 -11.19 -5.11
N ILE A 60 -11.45 -11.94 -4.54
CA ILE A 60 -10.01 -11.65 -4.64
C ILE A 60 -9.60 -11.55 -6.11
N ARG A 61 -10.01 -12.52 -6.95
CA ARG A 61 -9.66 -12.52 -8.38
C ARG A 61 -10.23 -11.30 -9.11
N ARG A 62 -11.42 -10.83 -8.74
CA ARG A 62 -12.05 -9.63 -9.30
C ARG A 62 -11.34 -8.37 -8.87
N MET A 63 -11.01 -8.25 -7.57
CA MET A 63 -10.20 -7.14 -7.06
C MET A 63 -8.91 -7.02 -7.87
N HIS A 64 -8.13 -8.09 -7.99
CA HIS A 64 -6.89 -8.08 -8.79
C HIS A 64 -7.07 -7.68 -10.26
N LYS A 65 -8.21 -8.01 -10.87
CA LYS A 65 -8.51 -7.64 -12.27
C LYS A 65 -8.82 -6.16 -12.44
N ILE A 66 -9.42 -5.54 -11.42
CA ILE A 66 -9.81 -4.12 -11.43
C ILE A 66 -8.62 -3.25 -11.02
N THR A 67 -7.93 -3.61 -9.95
CA THR A 67 -6.93 -2.76 -9.32
C THR A 67 -5.61 -2.74 -10.08
N ARG A 68 -5.13 -3.89 -10.57
CA ARG A 68 -3.83 -3.99 -11.26
C ARG A 68 -3.73 -3.09 -12.51
N PRO A 69 -4.72 -3.01 -13.42
CA PRO A 69 -4.68 -2.07 -14.54
C PRO A 69 -4.67 -0.61 -14.09
N LEU A 70 -5.33 -0.28 -12.99
CA LEU A 70 -5.38 1.09 -12.46
C LEU A 70 -4.04 1.49 -11.84
N VAL A 71 -3.34 0.59 -11.13
CA VAL A 71 -1.96 0.84 -10.71
C VAL A 71 -1.08 1.22 -11.90
N LEU A 72 -1.12 0.41 -12.96
CA LEU A 72 -0.29 0.63 -14.16
C LEU A 72 -0.69 1.90 -14.94
N ALA A 73 -1.99 2.20 -15.02
CA ALA A 73 -2.50 3.39 -15.71
C ALA A 73 -2.09 4.70 -15.01
N HIS A 74 -1.78 4.62 -13.72
CA HIS A 74 -1.26 5.72 -12.90
C HIS A 74 0.23 5.55 -12.62
N HIS A 75 0.99 4.99 -13.56
CA HIS A 75 2.46 4.89 -13.50
C HIS A 75 3.03 4.13 -12.29
N GLY A 76 2.21 3.33 -11.61
CA GLY A 76 2.63 2.52 -10.48
C GLY A 76 3.10 1.13 -10.90
N GLU A 77 3.71 0.45 -9.94
CA GLU A 77 4.15 -0.93 -10.06
C GLU A 77 3.50 -1.76 -8.95
N VAL A 78 2.89 -2.89 -9.32
CA VAL A 78 2.43 -3.87 -8.33
C VAL A 78 3.65 -4.67 -7.86
N VAL A 79 4.00 -4.51 -6.58
CA VAL A 79 5.09 -5.25 -5.94
C VAL A 79 4.68 -6.70 -5.75
N LYS A 80 3.56 -6.91 -5.05
CA LYS A 80 3.02 -8.24 -4.77
C LYS A 80 1.53 -8.19 -4.46
N ASN A 81 0.89 -9.35 -4.61
CA ASN A 81 -0.45 -9.64 -4.12
C ASN A 81 -0.34 -10.77 -3.11
N GLU A 82 -0.78 -10.53 -1.88
CA GLU A 82 -0.76 -11.51 -0.80
C GLU A 82 -2.19 -11.81 -0.38
N ALA A 83 -2.73 -12.92 -0.90
CA ALA A 83 -4.13 -13.26 -0.76
C ALA A 83 -5.06 -12.13 -1.26
N ASP A 84 -5.78 -11.51 -0.34
CA ASP A 84 -6.69 -10.39 -0.48
C ASP A 84 -6.00 -9.02 -0.45
N ASN A 85 -4.72 -8.96 -0.13
CA ASN A 85 -3.94 -7.73 -0.17
C ASN A 85 -3.34 -7.43 -1.54
N LEU A 86 -3.21 -6.15 -1.85
CA LEU A 86 -2.39 -5.63 -2.95
C LEU A 86 -1.41 -4.59 -2.42
N LEU A 87 -0.12 -4.77 -2.75
CA LEU A 87 0.94 -3.83 -2.46
C LEU A 87 1.49 -3.25 -3.75
N ALA A 88 1.45 -1.93 -3.87
CA ALA A 88 1.96 -1.20 -5.03
C ALA A 88 2.85 -0.03 -4.61
N VAL A 89 3.75 0.36 -5.51
CA VAL A 89 4.64 1.50 -5.33
C VAL A 89 4.56 2.46 -6.51
N PHE A 90 4.79 3.74 -6.22
CA PHE A 90 4.73 4.83 -7.19
C PHE A 90 5.90 5.79 -6.96
N ASP A 91 6.38 6.44 -8.01
CA ASP A 91 7.37 7.51 -7.90
C ASP A 91 6.75 8.83 -7.41
N ASP A 92 5.46 9.05 -7.67
CA ASP A 92 4.71 10.23 -7.27
C ASP A 92 3.56 9.86 -6.32
N VAL A 93 3.37 10.68 -5.27
CA VAL A 93 2.24 10.54 -4.34
C VAL A 93 0.90 10.85 -4.99
N ALA A 94 0.85 11.77 -5.96
CA ALA A 94 -0.36 12.13 -6.68
C ALA A 94 -0.89 10.94 -7.49
N ASP A 95 0.02 10.20 -8.13
CA ASP A 95 -0.29 9.00 -8.88
C ASP A 95 -0.85 7.89 -7.97
N ALA A 96 -0.23 7.68 -6.80
CA ALA A 96 -0.73 6.71 -5.81
C ALA A 96 -2.15 7.04 -5.34
N VAL A 97 -2.42 8.30 -5.00
CA VAL A 97 -3.76 8.75 -4.56
C VAL A 97 -4.78 8.65 -5.70
N ALA A 98 -4.41 9.09 -6.91
CA ALA A 98 -5.29 9.00 -8.07
C ALA A 98 -5.66 7.53 -8.39
N ALA A 99 -4.69 6.62 -8.33
CA ALA A 99 -4.93 5.19 -8.51
C ALA A 99 -5.89 4.65 -7.46
N ALA A 100 -5.68 4.97 -6.17
CA ALA A 100 -6.55 4.52 -5.09
C ALA A 100 -8.00 4.98 -5.25
N LEU A 101 -8.21 6.26 -5.57
CA LEU A 101 -9.54 6.81 -5.81
C LEU A 101 -10.21 6.18 -7.04
N ALA A 102 -9.46 5.95 -8.10
CA ALA A 102 -9.96 5.25 -9.28
C ALA A 102 -10.38 3.80 -8.95
N MET A 103 -9.63 3.09 -8.10
CA MET A 103 -9.97 1.74 -7.65
C MET A 103 -11.27 1.72 -6.86
N VAL A 104 -11.41 2.60 -5.86
CA VAL A 104 -12.63 2.71 -5.06
C VAL A 104 -13.82 3.02 -5.95
N ASN A 105 -13.70 3.98 -6.88
CA ASN A 105 -14.76 4.30 -7.82
C ASN A 105 -15.12 3.11 -8.72
N ALA A 106 -14.14 2.41 -9.30
CA ALA A 106 -14.38 1.24 -10.14
C ALA A 106 -15.09 0.10 -9.38
N ALA A 107 -14.74 -0.10 -8.11
CA ALA A 107 -15.38 -1.09 -7.25
C ALA A 107 -16.86 -0.78 -6.97
N GLN A 108 -17.24 0.50 -6.91
CA GLN A 108 -18.63 0.94 -6.75
C GLN A 108 -19.43 0.83 -8.06
N VAL A 109 -18.81 1.16 -9.20
CA VAL A 109 -19.48 1.19 -10.52
C VAL A 109 -19.70 -0.20 -11.10
N GLU A 110 -18.88 -1.21 -10.73
CA GLU A 110 -18.93 -2.54 -11.36
C GLU A 110 -20.31 -3.22 -11.27
N GLY A 111 -21.24 -2.77 -10.41
CA GLY A 111 -22.67 -3.10 -10.47
C GLY A 111 -23.03 -4.57 -10.20
N HIS A 112 -22.04 -5.44 -9.96
CA HIS A 112 -22.23 -6.84 -9.65
C HIS A 112 -22.21 -7.02 -8.13
N ALA A 113 -23.32 -7.52 -7.56
CA ALA A 113 -23.37 -7.88 -6.16
C ALA A 113 -22.64 -9.22 -5.89
N PRO A 114 -21.93 -9.35 -4.75
CA PRO A 114 -21.61 -8.28 -3.81
C PRO A 114 -20.53 -7.34 -4.36
N LEU A 115 -20.66 -6.05 -4.05
CA LEU A 115 -19.62 -5.05 -4.35
C LEU A 115 -18.32 -5.45 -3.65
N LEU A 116 -17.18 -5.16 -4.29
CA LEU A 116 -15.88 -5.35 -3.67
C LEU A 116 -15.71 -4.32 -2.55
N ALA A 117 -15.47 -4.82 -1.35
CA ALA A 117 -15.22 -4.01 -0.17
C ALA A 117 -13.73 -4.12 0.16
N PHE A 118 -13.00 -3.01 -0.01
CA PHE A 118 -11.61 -2.88 0.39
C PHE A 118 -11.32 -1.46 0.83
N SER A 119 -10.24 -1.28 1.55
CA SER A 119 -9.69 -0.01 2.00
C SER A 119 -8.29 0.19 1.42
N VAL A 120 -7.81 1.43 1.41
CA VAL A 120 -6.47 1.75 0.93
C VAL A 120 -5.74 2.66 1.92
N GLY A 121 -4.51 2.29 2.26
CA GLY A 121 -3.57 3.12 3.00
C GLY A 121 -2.39 3.52 2.13
N ILE A 122 -1.96 4.78 2.22
CA ILE A 122 -0.83 5.31 1.45
C ILE A 122 0.13 6.07 2.35
N ASP A 123 1.41 5.78 2.19
CA ASP A 123 2.50 6.56 2.78
C ASP A 123 3.64 6.75 1.76
N VAL A 124 4.65 7.54 2.11
CA VAL A 124 5.81 7.83 1.27
C VAL A 124 7.06 7.91 2.12
N GLY A 125 8.14 7.31 1.65
CA GLY A 125 9.43 7.33 2.34
C GLY A 125 10.49 6.48 1.65
N ASP A 126 11.66 6.42 2.27
CA ASP A 126 12.73 5.54 1.82
C ASP A 126 12.41 4.10 2.21
N ILE A 127 12.36 3.21 1.22
CA ILE A 127 12.08 1.79 1.36
C ILE A 127 13.21 0.97 0.73
N LEU A 128 13.44 -0.23 1.25
CA LEU A 128 14.20 -1.24 0.52
C LEU A 128 13.25 -1.91 -0.46
N LEU A 129 13.46 -1.70 -1.76
CA LEU A 129 12.62 -2.25 -2.81
C LEU A 129 13.33 -3.41 -3.51
N LEU A 130 12.73 -4.60 -3.43
CA LEU A 130 13.10 -5.76 -4.23
C LEU A 130 12.06 -5.86 -5.34
N GLU A 131 12.37 -5.27 -6.50
CA GLU A 131 11.45 -5.15 -7.64
C GLU A 131 10.66 -6.43 -7.92
N ALA A 132 9.34 -6.31 -8.01
CA ALA A 132 8.38 -7.40 -8.22
C ALA A 132 8.49 -8.60 -7.25
N VAL A 133 9.12 -8.40 -6.08
CA VAL A 133 9.25 -9.42 -5.02
C VAL A 133 8.68 -8.90 -3.71
N ASP A 134 9.27 -7.86 -3.14
CA ASP A 134 8.84 -7.32 -1.85
C ASP A 134 9.36 -5.90 -1.62
N CYS A 135 8.87 -5.22 -0.59
CA CYS A 135 9.49 -4.01 -0.08
C CYS A 135 9.38 -3.89 1.45
N PHE A 136 10.36 -3.20 2.03
CA PHE A 136 10.49 -3.06 3.48
C PHE A 136 10.76 -1.61 3.85
N GLY A 137 10.15 -1.13 4.92
CA GLY A 137 10.40 0.21 5.45
C GLY A 137 9.24 0.72 6.27
N ASP A 138 9.46 1.84 6.96
CA ASP A 138 8.44 2.50 7.78
C ASP A 138 7.19 2.87 6.96
N ALA A 139 7.40 3.39 5.74
CA ALA A 139 6.30 3.73 4.83
C ALA A 139 5.46 2.51 4.42
N VAL A 140 6.09 1.34 4.25
CA VAL A 140 5.36 0.09 3.96
C VAL A 140 4.50 -0.31 5.16
N ASN A 141 5.07 -0.29 6.36
CA ASN A 141 4.35 -0.63 7.58
C ASN A 141 3.19 0.33 7.87
N LEU A 142 3.38 1.64 7.68
CA LEU A 142 2.30 2.61 7.86
C LEU A 142 1.21 2.47 6.80
N ALA A 143 1.56 2.26 5.52
CA ALA A 143 0.57 2.02 4.47
C ALA A 143 -0.32 0.80 4.81
N TYR A 144 0.26 -0.33 5.22
CA TYR A 144 -0.49 -1.51 5.63
C TYR A 144 -1.43 -1.21 6.80
N LYS A 145 -0.92 -0.59 7.87
CA LYS A 145 -1.75 -0.27 9.04
C LYS A 145 -2.90 0.66 8.72
N LEU A 146 -2.68 1.63 7.85
CA LEU A 146 -3.76 2.49 7.40
C LEU A 146 -4.81 1.71 6.60
N GLY A 147 -4.38 0.84 5.67
CA GLY A 147 -5.29 0.08 4.82
C GLY A 147 -6.04 -1.03 5.54
N GLU A 148 -5.40 -1.74 6.47
CA GLU A 148 -5.91 -2.95 7.13
C GLU A 148 -6.59 -2.63 8.47
N ASP A 149 -5.96 -1.83 9.33
CA ASP A 149 -6.40 -1.66 10.72
C ASP A 149 -7.30 -0.45 10.95
N ILE A 150 -7.12 0.62 10.15
CA ILE A 150 -7.70 1.94 10.43
C ILE A 150 -8.81 2.30 9.44
N ALA A 151 -8.54 2.17 8.15
CA ALA A 151 -9.46 2.55 7.10
C ALA A 151 -10.70 1.66 7.10
N ARG A 152 -11.86 2.26 6.79
CA ARG A 152 -13.10 1.52 6.58
C ARG A 152 -13.22 1.12 5.10
N PRO A 153 -14.04 0.11 4.77
CA PRO A 153 -14.28 -0.25 3.38
C PRO A 153 -14.70 0.97 2.54
N GLY A 154 -13.99 1.21 1.45
CA GLY A 154 -14.18 2.35 0.55
C GLY A 154 -13.40 3.61 0.91
N GLU A 155 -12.68 3.64 2.03
CA GLU A 155 -11.84 4.78 2.41
C GLU A 155 -10.42 4.67 1.82
N VAL A 156 -9.88 5.85 1.48
CA VAL A 156 -8.47 6.04 1.16
C VAL A 156 -7.88 6.91 2.26
N LEU A 157 -6.92 6.36 3.02
CA LEU A 157 -6.19 7.08 4.05
C LEU A 157 -4.76 7.36 3.62
N VAL A 158 -4.27 8.56 3.94
CA VAL A 158 -2.89 8.97 3.68
C VAL A 158 -2.23 9.50 4.94
N THR A 159 -0.92 9.33 5.07
CA THR A 159 -0.16 9.96 6.15
C THR A 159 0.02 11.46 5.94
N GLN A 160 0.43 12.17 7.00
CA GLN A 160 0.84 13.58 6.89
C GLN A 160 1.94 13.81 5.84
N ARG A 161 2.91 12.89 5.69
CA ARG A 161 3.97 13.01 4.69
C ARG A 161 3.42 13.08 3.27
N VAL A 162 2.46 12.21 2.95
CA VAL A 162 1.76 12.21 1.66
C VAL A 162 0.95 13.48 1.49
N ARG A 163 0.22 13.91 2.53
CA ARG A 163 -0.56 15.15 2.51
C ARG A 163 0.29 16.38 2.23
N GLU A 164 1.49 16.47 2.81
CA GLU A 164 2.41 17.59 2.60
C GLU A 164 2.95 17.62 1.18
N LEU A 165 3.32 16.46 0.61
CA LEU A 165 3.82 16.36 -0.76
C LEU A 165 2.75 16.61 -1.83
N LEU A 166 1.49 16.25 -1.55
CA LEU A 166 0.37 16.52 -2.47
C LEU A 166 0.05 18.01 -2.62
N GLY A 167 0.36 18.85 -1.62
CA GLY A 167 -0.05 20.25 -1.62
C GLY A 167 -1.56 20.41 -1.47
N ASP A 168 -2.19 21.31 -2.22
CA ASP A 168 -3.65 21.52 -2.18
C ASP A 168 -4.27 21.28 -3.57
N PRO A 169 -4.34 20.01 -4.01
CA PRO A 169 -4.84 19.68 -5.34
C PRO A 169 -6.34 19.99 -5.44
N ALA A 170 -6.73 20.67 -6.53
CA ALA A 170 -8.13 20.91 -6.82
C ALA A 170 -8.89 19.59 -6.99
N GLY A 171 -10.12 19.52 -6.46
CA GLY A 171 -10.96 18.33 -6.58
C GLY A 171 -10.76 17.28 -5.49
N LEU A 172 -9.90 17.52 -4.49
CA LEU A 172 -9.69 16.62 -3.35
C LEU A 172 -9.94 17.31 -2.01
N GLY A 173 -10.63 16.61 -1.12
CA GLY A 173 -10.86 16.96 0.27
C GLY A 173 -10.00 16.08 1.18
N PHE A 174 -9.55 16.67 2.30
CA PHE A 174 -8.73 15.99 3.29
C PHE A 174 -9.32 16.20 4.68
N GLN A 175 -9.78 15.11 5.30
CA GLN A 175 -10.28 15.15 6.67
C GLN A 175 -9.20 14.60 7.62
N PRO A 176 -8.63 15.42 8.53
CA PRO A 176 -7.60 14.95 9.45
C PRO A 176 -8.18 13.99 10.50
N MET A 177 -7.36 13.02 10.91
CA MET A 177 -7.60 12.14 12.03
C MET A 177 -6.28 11.84 12.76
N GLN A 178 -6.36 11.59 14.06
CA GLN A 178 -5.22 11.12 14.86
C GLN A 178 -5.39 9.61 15.09
N VAL A 179 -4.32 8.86 14.84
CA VAL A 179 -4.32 7.40 15.02
C VAL A 179 -3.10 6.96 15.81
N SER A 180 -3.28 5.98 16.68
CA SER A 180 -2.19 5.38 17.43
C SER A 180 -1.68 4.14 16.69
N ILE A 181 -0.48 4.22 16.14
CA ILE A 181 0.16 3.14 15.38
C ILE A 181 1.42 2.70 16.14
N SER A 182 1.42 1.45 16.63
CA SER A 182 2.52 0.92 17.46
C SER A 182 2.84 1.79 18.69
N GLY A 183 1.84 2.48 19.26
CA GLY A 183 2.04 3.37 20.41
C GLY A 183 2.60 4.76 20.07
N MET A 184 2.71 5.10 18.78
CA MET A 184 3.00 6.46 18.32
C MET A 184 1.74 7.10 17.76
N GLU A 185 1.49 8.35 18.13
CA GLU A 185 0.42 9.16 17.54
C GLU A 185 0.85 9.67 16.17
N VAL A 186 0.06 9.37 15.15
CA VAL A 186 0.30 9.73 13.76
C VAL A 186 -0.90 10.50 13.23
N THR A 187 -0.65 11.67 12.66
CA THR A 187 -1.67 12.43 11.92
C THR A 187 -1.86 11.80 10.54
N THR A 188 -3.10 11.46 10.21
CA THR A 188 -3.49 10.89 8.92
C THR A 188 -4.70 11.63 8.38
N TYR A 189 -5.03 11.39 7.12
CA TYR A 189 -6.11 12.09 6.43
C TYR A 189 -6.93 11.10 5.61
N THR A 190 -8.25 11.17 5.74
CA THR A 190 -9.16 10.57 4.77
C THR A 190 -9.22 11.46 3.53
N VAL A 191 -9.00 10.86 2.35
CA VAL A 191 -9.04 11.55 1.07
C VAL A 191 -10.38 11.28 0.39
N THR A 192 -11.06 12.34 -0.03
CA THR A 192 -12.34 12.25 -0.74
C THR A 192 -12.32 13.13 -1.99
N PRO A 193 -12.92 12.70 -3.12
CA PRO A 193 -13.17 13.60 -4.24
C PRO A 193 -14.14 14.70 -3.82
N THR A 194 -13.85 15.95 -4.16
CA THR A 194 -14.79 17.07 -4.04
C THR A 194 -15.49 17.32 -5.38
N PRO A 195 -16.78 17.71 -5.36
CA PRO A 195 -17.52 18.06 -6.57
C PRO A 195 -16.96 19.29 -7.30
#